data_AF-A0A9Q0LN79-F1
#
_entry.id   AF-A0A9Q0LN79-F1
#
_cell.length_a   1.000
_cell.length_b   1.000
_cell.length_c   1.000
_cell.angle_alpha   90.00
_cell.angle_beta   90.00
_cell.angle_gamma   90.00
#
_symmetry.space_group_name_H-M   'P 1'
#
loop_
_entity.id
_entity.type
_entity.pdbx_description
1 polymer ?
#
loop_
_entity_poly.entity_id
_entity_poly.type
_entity_poly.pdbx_seq_one_letter_code
_entity_poly.pdbx_strand_id
1 'polypeptide(L)'
;MEKIIIILIIICLTRGEKTIKKGVQAEPTPMCVWEGAPPNGPVIYKRPPQQADPPVQDCIPIQNGTLGGCCNYTQMLYFTEKFKTAISFFGGCPACVNNIHTTWCHYDCDPYQASFVSTTNHEDGQPLLYPKLTMCRRWAKAVYESCQWVHFVSSMWPTYEAFWITQGGDTLPIAVEVLYPENDDDPFALCPLDELEKCEDSCDCLTCPIACQSGQMPPYENDEKKVGAISQFNFWMIIGCSLIGIMFLFVIFKRSQEFFKEKKLQTF
;
A
#
# COMPACT_ATOMS: atom_id res chain seq x y z
N MET A 1 -13.95 -60.14 -6.22
CA MET A 1 -12.76 -59.31 -5.94
C MET A 1 -11.89 -59.08 -7.17
N GLU A 2 -11.71 -60.04 -8.08
CA GLU A 2 -10.87 -59.85 -9.29
C GLU A 2 -11.31 -58.72 -10.24
N LYS A 3 -12.62 -58.45 -10.39
CA LYS A 3 -13.11 -57.41 -11.32
C LYS A 3 -12.81 -55.97 -10.87
N ILE A 4 -12.56 -55.74 -9.58
CA ILE A 4 -12.26 -54.39 -9.04
C ILE A 4 -10.80 -54.00 -9.29
N ILE A 5 -9.89 -54.98 -9.28
CA ILE A 5 -8.46 -54.76 -9.51
C ILE A 5 -8.21 -54.32 -10.96
N ILE A 6 -8.95 -54.89 -11.93
CA ILE A 6 -8.81 -54.54 -13.34
C ILE A 6 -9.25 -53.10 -13.61
N ILE A 7 -10.31 -52.61 -12.94
CA ILE A 7 -10.78 -51.23 -13.10
C ILE A 7 -9.78 -50.23 -12.53
N LEU A 8 -9.15 -50.53 -11.38
CA LEU A 8 -8.12 -49.67 -10.79
C LEU A 8 -6.84 -49.61 -11.64
N ILE A 9 -6.44 -50.72 -12.28
CA ILE A 9 -5.28 -50.74 -13.18
C ILE A 9 -5.58 -49.92 -14.45
N ILE A 10 -6.80 -50.00 -15.00
CA ILE A 10 -7.18 -49.20 -16.18
C ILE A 10 -7.20 -47.69 -15.84
N ILE A 11 -7.71 -47.29 -14.68
CA ILE A 11 -7.72 -45.88 -14.25
C ILE A 11 -6.30 -45.35 -14.04
N CYS A 12 -5.39 -46.17 -13.49
CA CYS A 12 -3.97 -45.80 -13.35
C CYS A 12 -3.26 -45.68 -14.70
N LEU A 13 -3.58 -46.51 -15.69
CA LEU A 13 -2.93 -46.48 -17.01
C LEU A 13 -3.48 -45.39 -17.94
N THR A 14 -4.69 -44.87 -17.70
CA THR A 14 -5.25 -43.75 -18.48
C THR A 14 -4.88 -42.36 -17.98
N ARG A 15 -4.18 -42.25 -16.83
CA ARG A 15 -3.65 -40.97 -16.35
C ARG A 15 -2.35 -40.62 -17.07
N GLY A 16 -2.44 -40.54 -18.39
CA GLY A 16 -1.38 -40.01 -19.23
C GLY A 16 -1.11 -38.56 -18.83
N GLU A 17 0.09 -38.33 -18.33
CA GLU A 17 0.69 -37.01 -18.18
C GLU A 17 0.59 -36.29 -19.53
N LYS A 18 -0.37 -35.38 -19.64
CA LYS A 18 -0.33 -34.36 -20.68
C LYS A 18 0.85 -33.46 -20.34
N THR A 19 2.03 -33.81 -20.82
CA THR A 19 3.11 -32.85 -20.98
C THR A 19 2.62 -31.77 -21.94
N ILE A 20 2.03 -30.72 -21.38
CA ILE A 20 1.77 -29.47 -22.08
C ILE A 20 3.14 -29.01 -22.53
N LYS A 21 3.44 -29.16 -23.82
CA LYS A 21 4.56 -28.49 -24.44
C LYS A 21 4.28 -27.00 -24.25
N LYS A 22 4.89 -26.37 -23.23
CA LYS A 22 4.98 -24.92 -23.14
C LYS A 22 5.55 -24.48 -24.49
N GLY A 23 4.70 -23.88 -25.32
CA GLY A 23 5.17 -23.20 -26.52
C GLY A 23 6.28 -22.25 -26.08
N VAL A 24 7.38 -22.23 -26.80
CA VAL A 24 8.48 -21.29 -26.57
C VAL A 24 7.88 -19.90 -26.73
N GLN A 25 7.51 -19.30 -25.61
CA GLN A 25 6.98 -17.94 -25.56
C GLN A 25 8.18 -17.04 -25.84
N ALA A 26 8.08 -16.23 -26.89
CA ALA A 26 9.15 -15.31 -27.24
C ALA A 26 9.42 -14.41 -26.02
N GLU A 27 10.69 -14.33 -25.64
CA GLU A 27 11.13 -13.53 -24.51
C GLU A 27 10.77 -12.05 -24.77
N PRO A 28 10.20 -11.33 -23.80
CA PRO A 28 9.77 -9.96 -24.00
C PRO A 28 10.96 -9.07 -24.39
N THR A 29 10.80 -8.31 -25.48
CA THR A 29 11.84 -7.37 -25.92
C THR A 29 11.90 -6.19 -24.95
N PRO A 30 13.09 -5.79 -24.48
CA PRO A 30 13.23 -4.63 -23.60
C PRO A 30 12.84 -3.36 -24.35
N MET A 31 11.79 -2.70 -23.87
CA MET A 31 11.21 -1.52 -24.50
C MET A 31 10.46 -0.72 -23.44
N CYS A 32 10.61 0.60 -23.53
CA CYS A 32 9.91 1.57 -22.70
C CYS A 32 8.60 2.01 -23.34
N VAL A 33 7.71 2.55 -22.52
CA VAL A 33 6.38 3.04 -22.91
C VAL A 33 6.29 4.54 -22.74
N TRP A 34 6.92 5.08 -21.68
CA TRP A 34 6.86 6.48 -21.35
C TRP A 34 8.09 6.94 -20.57
N GLU A 35 8.38 8.22 -20.64
CA GLU A 35 9.41 8.88 -19.84
C GLU A 35 8.97 10.30 -19.47
N GLY A 36 9.63 10.90 -18.48
CA GLY A 36 9.55 12.33 -18.23
C GLY A 36 8.86 12.73 -16.93
N ALA A 37 8.98 14.01 -16.60
CA ALA A 37 8.47 14.62 -15.37
C ALA A 37 8.13 16.10 -15.60
N PRO A 38 7.42 16.75 -14.66
CA PRO A 38 7.20 18.19 -14.69
C PRO A 38 8.52 18.98 -14.89
N PRO A 39 8.50 20.12 -15.60
CA PRO A 39 7.32 20.86 -16.07
C PRO A 39 6.71 20.35 -17.38
N ASN A 40 7.44 19.55 -18.15
CA ASN A 40 6.99 19.07 -19.47
C ASN A 40 5.97 17.93 -19.34
N GLY A 41 5.97 17.25 -18.18
CA GLY A 41 5.10 16.12 -17.90
C GLY A 41 5.61 14.82 -18.53
N PRO A 42 4.92 13.71 -18.23
CA PRO A 42 5.18 12.41 -18.85
C PRO A 42 4.77 12.41 -20.33
N VAL A 43 5.60 11.85 -21.18
CA VAL A 43 5.32 11.67 -22.60
C VAL A 43 5.50 10.20 -22.99
N ILE A 44 4.80 9.79 -24.03
CA ILE A 44 4.97 8.49 -24.65
C ILE A 44 6.38 8.41 -25.20
N TYR A 45 7.07 7.32 -24.87
CA TYR A 45 8.47 7.09 -25.18
C TYR A 45 8.64 5.63 -25.58
N LYS A 46 8.81 5.39 -26.89
CA LYS A 46 8.93 4.03 -27.44
C LYS A 46 10.35 3.73 -27.91
N ARG A 47 11.29 3.79 -26.98
CA ARG A 47 12.71 3.49 -27.26
C ARG A 47 13.23 2.40 -26.32
N PRO A 48 14.38 1.78 -26.66
CA PRO A 48 15.05 0.87 -25.74
C PRO A 48 15.43 1.57 -24.43
N PRO A 49 15.56 0.82 -23.32
CA PRO A 49 16.05 1.35 -22.05
C PRO A 49 17.42 2.01 -22.21
N GLN A 50 17.69 3.02 -21.38
CA GLN A 50 18.93 3.77 -21.39
C GLN A 50 19.45 3.96 -19.98
N GLN A 51 20.75 4.14 -19.83
CA GLN A 51 21.31 4.58 -18.55
C GLN A 51 20.89 6.03 -18.31
N ALA A 52 20.32 6.29 -17.13
CA ALA A 52 20.02 7.65 -16.73
C ALA A 52 21.31 8.46 -16.59
N ASP A 53 21.29 9.70 -17.09
CA ASP A 53 22.36 10.67 -16.91
C ASP A 53 21.81 11.94 -16.23
N PRO A 54 22.22 12.25 -14.98
CA PRO A 54 23.12 11.46 -14.15
C PRO A 54 22.48 10.15 -13.66
N PRO A 55 23.30 9.17 -13.19
CA PRO A 55 22.82 7.90 -12.67
C PRO A 55 21.86 8.08 -11.50
N VAL A 56 20.76 7.34 -11.56
CA VAL A 56 19.71 7.35 -10.54
C VAL A 56 20.08 6.39 -9.41
N GLN A 57 19.99 6.84 -8.16
CA GLN A 57 20.29 6.01 -6.99
C GLN A 57 19.08 5.23 -6.48
N ASP A 58 17.88 5.72 -6.76
CA ASP A 58 16.64 5.06 -6.39
C ASP A 58 16.28 3.99 -7.44
N CYS A 59 15.58 2.92 -7.05
CA CYS A 59 15.21 1.82 -7.96
C CYS A 59 16.39 1.09 -8.66
N ILE A 60 17.64 1.22 -8.18
CA ILE A 60 18.81 0.52 -8.75
C ILE A 60 18.58 -0.99 -8.97
N PRO A 61 17.98 -1.75 -8.02
CA PRO A 61 17.79 -3.19 -8.21
C PRO A 61 16.97 -3.56 -9.46
N ILE A 62 16.06 -2.66 -9.87
CA ILE A 62 15.18 -2.84 -11.03
C ILE A 62 15.88 -2.45 -12.33
N GLN A 63 16.87 -1.56 -12.26
CA GLN A 63 17.67 -1.19 -13.42
C GLN A 63 18.64 -2.32 -13.76
N ASN A 64 18.64 -2.75 -15.01
CA ASN A 64 19.63 -3.71 -15.48
C ASN A 64 20.92 -2.95 -15.78
N GLY A 65 21.98 -3.15 -14.99
CA GLY A 65 23.20 -2.34 -15.05
C GLY A 65 23.82 -2.15 -16.45
N THR A 66 23.66 -3.12 -17.37
CA THR A 66 24.13 -2.99 -18.76
C THR A 66 23.12 -2.39 -19.73
N LEU A 67 21.82 -2.60 -19.47
CA LEU A 67 20.73 -2.19 -20.36
C LEU A 67 20.18 -0.80 -19.97
N GLY A 68 20.35 -0.39 -18.72
CA GLY A 68 19.74 0.79 -18.14
C GLY A 68 18.31 0.53 -17.66
N GLY A 69 17.49 1.58 -17.65
CA GLY A 69 16.08 1.55 -17.30
C GLY A 69 15.25 2.46 -18.20
N CYS A 70 13.94 2.49 -17.97
CA CYS A 70 12.99 3.32 -18.70
C CYS A 70 12.74 4.70 -18.09
N CYS A 71 13.47 5.04 -17.02
CA CYS A 71 13.35 6.29 -16.32
C CYS A 71 14.59 7.16 -16.51
N ASN A 72 14.39 8.49 -16.50
CA ASN A 72 15.48 9.46 -16.46
C ASN A 72 15.64 10.06 -15.06
N TYR A 73 16.73 10.81 -14.86
CA TYR A 73 17.06 11.40 -13.57
C TYR A 73 15.95 12.30 -13.01
N THR A 74 15.36 13.15 -13.85
CA THR A 74 14.31 14.09 -13.43
C THR A 74 13.04 13.36 -13.02
N GLN A 75 12.65 12.32 -13.75
CA GLN A 75 11.53 11.45 -13.40
C GLN A 75 11.74 10.81 -12.04
N MET A 76 12.93 10.25 -11.78
CA MET A 76 13.17 9.62 -10.49
C MET A 76 13.25 10.60 -9.33
N LEU A 77 13.91 11.74 -9.52
CA LEU A 77 13.97 12.76 -8.48
C LEU A 77 12.55 13.18 -8.05
N TYR A 78 11.68 13.36 -9.03
CA TYR A 78 10.28 13.68 -8.80
C TYR A 78 9.55 12.52 -8.09
N PHE A 79 9.73 11.28 -8.54
CA PHE A 79 9.17 10.09 -7.89
C PHE A 79 9.58 10.02 -6.41
N THR A 80 10.88 10.09 -6.11
CA THR A 80 11.41 10.04 -4.74
C THR A 80 10.82 11.15 -3.86
N GLU A 81 10.64 12.36 -4.39
CA GLU A 81 9.98 13.45 -3.65
C GLU A 81 8.51 13.16 -3.33
N LYS A 82 7.76 12.59 -4.27
CA LYS A 82 6.36 12.21 -4.03
C LYS A 82 6.24 11.01 -3.11
N PHE A 83 7.12 10.03 -3.28
CA PHE A 83 7.12 8.82 -2.50
C PHE A 83 7.36 9.08 -1.01
N LYS A 84 8.16 10.10 -0.64
CA LYS A 84 8.33 10.54 0.76
C LYS A 84 7.00 10.85 1.47
N THR A 85 6.00 11.35 0.74
CA THR A 85 4.67 11.60 1.30
C THR A 85 3.95 10.28 1.60
N ALA A 86 4.06 9.28 0.71
CA ALA A 86 3.51 7.95 0.92
C ALA A 86 4.16 7.22 2.10
N ILE A 87 5.47 7.40 2.32
CA ILE A 87 6.17 6.85 3.50
C ILE A 87 5.51 7.31 4.81
N SER A 88 4.93 8.50 4.87
CA SER A 88 4.26 8.98 6.09
C SER A 88 2.98 8.19 6.42
N PHE A 89 2.33 7.60 5.42
CA PHE A 89 1.15 6.74 5.59
C PHE A 89 1.52 5.28 5.85
N PHE A 90 2.57 4.78 5.20
CA PHE A 90 2.94 3.36 5.21
C PHE A 90 4.14 3.03 6.12
N GLY A 91 4.80 4.04 6.69
CA GLY A 91 6.09 3.92 7.38
C GLY A 91 6.11 3.11 8.68
N GLY A 92 4.98 2.57 9.12
CA GLY A 92 4.91 1.66 10.27
C GLY A 92 5.46 0.25 9.99
N CYS A 93 5.74 -0.10 8.73
CA CYS A 93 6.27 -1.41 8.33
C CYS A 93 7.20 -1.25 7.11
N PRO A 94 8.50 -1.53 7.25
CA PRO A 94 9.46 -1.44 6.14
C PRO A 94 9.10 -2.30 4.93
N ALA A 95 8.64 -3.55 5.13
CA ALA A 95 8.23 -4.41 4.02
C ALA A 95 7.11 -3.78 3.19
N CYS A 96 6.12 -3.16 3.84
CA CYS A 96 5.04 -2.45 3.14
C CYS A 96 5.59 -1.31 2.26
N VAL A 97 6.43 -0.45 2.84
CA VAL A 97 7.02 0.68 2.11
C VAL A 97 7.87 0.19 0.94
N ASN A 98 8.73 -0.80 1.18
CA ASN A 98 9.64 -1.35 0.18
C ASN A 98 8.87 -2.04 -0.95
N ASN A 99 7.79 -2.78 -0.66
CA ASN A 99 6.98 -3.44 -1.68
C ASN A 99 6.19 -2.46 -2.56
N ILE A 100 5.63 -1.40 -1.96
CA ILE A 100 4.99 -0.33 -2.73
C ILE A 100 6.02 0.40 -3.59
N HIS A 101 7.18 0.74 -3.00
CA HIS A 101 8.29 1.38 -3.71
C HIS A 101 8.76 0.55 -4.90
N THR A 102 9.01 -0.74 -4.69
CA THR A 102 9.42 -1.72 -5.71
C THR A 102 8.40 -1.78 -6.84
N THR A 103 7.09 -1.81 -6.52
CA THR A 103 6.04 -1.81 -7.56
C THR A 103 6.11 -0.57 -8.45
N TRP A 104 6.29 0.60 -7.86
CA TRP A 104 6.40 1.83 -8.64
C TRP A 104 7.75 1.96 -9.36
N CYS A 105 8.82 1.41 -8.80
CA CYS A 105 10.10 1.28 -9.50
C CYS A 105 9.98 0.42 -10.76
N HIS A 106 9.24 -0.70 -10.71
CA HIS A 106 8.96 -1.46 -11.94
C HIS A 106 8.15 -0.63 -12.93
N TYR A 107 7.09 0.03 -12.46
CA TYR A 107 6.26 0.87 -13.31
C TYR A 107 7.05 1.99 -14.00
N ASP A 108 7.98 2.64 -13.31
CA ASP A 108 8.74 3.79 -13.82
C ASP A 108 10.01 3.40 -14.59
N CYS A 109 10.78 2.42 -14.10
CA CYS A 109 12.17 2.18 -14.53
C CYS A 109 12.42 0.82 -15.17
N ASP A 110 11.50 -0.14 -15.10
CA ASP A 110 11.78 -1.50 -15.59
C ASP A 110 12.17 -1.49 -17.07
N PRO A 111 13.29 -2.12 -17.46
CA PRO A 111 13.70 -2.17 -18.86
C PRO A 111 12.70 -2.89 -19.79
N TYR A 112 11.78 -3.66 -19.23
CA TYR A 112 10.68 -4.35 -19.90
C TYR A 112 9.33 -3.70 -19.61
N GLN A 113 9.28 -2.40 -19.28
CA GLN A 113 8.04 -1.65 -18.99
C GLN A 113 6.92 -1.91 -20.01
N ALA A 114 7.22 -2.02 -21.31
CA ALA A 114 6.23 -2.30 -22.35
C ALA A 114 5.59 -3.69 -22.30
N SER A 115 6.11 -4.60 -21.48
CA SER A 115 5.50 -5.91 -21.26
C SER A 115 4.25 -5.82 -20.38
N PHE A 116 4.19 -4.87 -19.44
CA PHE A 116 3.08 -4.77 -18.47
C PHE A 116 2.44 -3.38 -18.36
N VAL A 117 3.00 -2.36 -19.02
CA VAL A 117 2.39 -1.04 -19.15
C VAL A 117 1.89 -0.83 -20.60
N SER A 118 0.68 -0.29 -20.75
CA SER A 118 0.14 0.07 -22.06
C SER A 118 -0.52 1.44 -22.06
N THR A 119 -0.65 2.04 -23.24
CA THR A 119 -1.20 3.39 -23.42
C THR A 119 -2.27 3.38 -24.50
N THR A 120 -3.22 4.32 -24.40
CA THR A 120 -4.27 4.52 -25.41
C THR A 120 -3.73 5.17 -26.67
N ASN A 121 -2.82 6.14 -26.52
CA ASN A 121 -2.09 6.77 -27.61
C ASN A 121 -0.80 5.99 -27.90
N HIS A 122 -0.33 6.03 -29.15
CA HIS A 122 0.82 5.24 -29.59
C HIS A 122 1.91 6.06 -30.28
N GLU A 123 1.72 7.37 -30.40
CA GLU A 123 2.66 8.28 -31.03
C GLU A 123 3.70 8.77 -30.02
N ASP A 124 4.98 8.63 -30.39
CA ASP A 124 6.11 9.08 -29.59
C ASP A 124 6.08 10.60 -29.37
N GLY A 125 6.36 11.05 -28.14
CA GLY A 125 6.35 12.47 -27.76
C GLY A 125 4.98 13.07 -27.44
N GLN A 126 3.88 12.34 -27.61
CA GLN A 126 2.56 12.78 -27.14
C GLN A 126 2.47 12.72 -25.61
N PRO A 127 1.66 13.57 -24.96
CA PRO A 127 1.39 13.47 -23.53
C PRO A 127 0.87 12.08 -23.13
N LEU A 128 1.38 11.56 -22.02
CA LEU A 128 0.89 10.30 -21.46
C LEU A 128 -0.46 10.52 -20.77
N LEU A 129 -1.52 9.92 -21.32
CA LEU A 129 -2.88 10.02 -20.78
C LEU A 129 -3.36 8.62 -20.36
N TYR A 130 -3.64 8.46 -19.06
CA TYR A 130 -4.23 7.26 -18.47
C TYR A 130 -3.52 5.95 -18.90
N PRO A 131 -2.23 5.79 -18.56
CA PRO A 131 -1.54 4.53 -18.77
C PRO A 131 -2.20 3.42 -17.97
N LYS A 132 -2.16 2.20 -18.53
CA LYS A 132 -2.71 0.99 -17.94
C LYS A 132 -1.58 0.12 -17.43
N LEU A 133 -1.58 -0.18 -16.14
CA LEU A 133 -0.64 -1.09 -15.50
C LEU A 133 -1.31 -2.45 -15.31
N THR A 134 -0.80 -3.47 -15.98
CA THR A 134 -1.24 -4.85 -15.81
C THR A 134 -0.35 -5.55 -14.79
N MET A 135 -0.93 -6.03 -13.70
CA MET A 135 -0.20 -6.78 -12.66
C MET A 135 -0.96 -8.06 -12.32
N CYS A 136 -0.23 -9.13 -11.99
CA CYS A 136 -0.87 -10.37 -11.58
C CYS A 136 -1.54 -10.18 -10.21
N ARG A 137 -2.62 -10.91 -9.93
CA ARG A 137 -3.36 -10.75 -8.65
C ARG A 137 -2.50 -11.12 -7.47
N ARG A 138 -1.64 -12.14 -7.61
CA ARG A 138 -0.71 -12.56 -6.56
C ARG A 138 0.24 -11.44 -6.14
N TRP A 139 0.80 -10.69 -7.10
CA TRP A 139 1.67 -9.54 -6.82
C TRP A 139 0.89 -8.46 -6.06
N ALA A 140 -0.23 -8.04 -6.64
CA ALA A 140 -1.07 -6.99 -6.07
C ALA A 140 -1.54 -7.31 -4.65
N LYS A 141 -1.93 -8.56 -4.43
CA LYS A 141 -2.35 -9.10 -3.14
C LYS A 141 -1.18 -9.18 -2.16
N ALA A 142 -0.01 -9.67 -2.57
CA ALA A 142 1.15 -9.78 -1.69
C ALA A 142 1.64 -8.41 -1.19
N VAL A 143 1.70 -7.40 -2.07
CA VAL A 143 2.02 -6.02 -1.67
C VAL A 143 0.97 -5.50 -0.68
N TYR A 144 -0.32 -5.65 -0.98
CA TYR A 144 -1.39 -5.25 -0.05
C TYR A 144 -1.30 -5.97 1.30
N GLU A 145 -1.06 -7.29 1.30
CA GLU A 145 -0.98 -8.10 2.51
C GLU A 145 0.18 -7.69 3.41
N SER A 146 1.26 -7.17 2.84
CA SER A 146 2.37 -6.57 3.59
C SER A 146 2.00 -5.26 4.28
N CYS A 147 0.93 -4.59 3.83
CA CYS A 147 0.49 -3.28 4.31
C CYS A 147 -0.80 -3.30 5.12
N GLN A 148 -1.64 -4.32 4.99
CA GLN A 148 -3.02 -4.33 5.49
C GLN A 148 -3.15 -4.06 7.00
N TRP A 149 -2.09 -4.34 7.77
CA TRP A 149 -2.02 -4.16 9.22
C TRP A 149 -1.28 -2.87 9.64
N VAL A 150 -0.69 -2.16 8.69
CA VAL A 150 -0.18 -0.80 8.92
C VAL A 150 -1.39 0.10 9.17
N HIS A 151 -1.26 0.98 10.16
CA HIS A 151 -2.35 1.80 10.71
C HIS A 151 -3.34 2.29 9.65
N PHE A 152 -4.63 1.96 9.85
CA PHE A 152 -5.78 2.37 9.03
C PHE A 152 -5.83 1.85 7.59
N VAL A 153 -4.82 1.12 7.07
CA VAL A 153 -4.82 0.62 5.68
C VAL A 153 -6.01 -0.28 5.40
N SER A 154 -6.20 -1.37 6.15
CA SER A 154 -7.36 -2.26 5.98
C SER A 154 -8.70 -1.60 6.31
N SER A 155 -8.70 -0.53 7.12
CA SER A 155 -9.92 0.23 7.44
C SER A 155 -10.32 1.18 6.29
N MET A 156 -9.35 1.78 5.61
CA MET A 156 -9.58 2.65 4.46
C MET A 156 -9.77 1.84 3.16
N TRP A 157 -9.01 0.77 3.00
CA TRP A 157 -8.99 -0.10 1.82
C TRP A 157 -9.13 -1.57 2.24
N PRO A 158 -10.36 -2.08 2.35
CA PRO A 158 -10.62 -3.43 2.84
C PRO A 158 -10.15 -4.56 1.91
N THR A 159 -9.83 -4.25 0.64
CA THR A 159 -9.35 -5.22 -0.35
C THR A 159 -8.15 -4.67 -1.11
N TYR A 160 -7.35 -5.57 -1.70
CA TYR A 160 -6.19 -5.16 -2.50
C TYR A 160 -6.60 -4.40 -3.77
N GLU A 161 -7.76 -4.69 -4.36
CA GLU A 161 -8.27 -3.95 -5.51
C GLU A 161 -8.59 -2.50 -5.12
N ALA A 162 -9.28 -2.28 -3.99
CA ALA A 162 -9.59 -0.94 -3.51
C ALA A 162 -8.32 -0.14 -3.17
N PHE A 163 -7.31 -0.82 -2.62
CA PHE A 163 -6.00 -0.26 -2.35
C PHE A 163 -5.36 0.26 -3.65
N TRP A 164 -5.21 -0.59 -4.66
CA TRP A 164 -4.54 -0.23 -5.92
C TRP A 164 -5.32 0.76 -6.78
N ILE A 165 -6.66 0.71 -6.79
CA ILE A 165 -7.48 1.74 -7.47
C ILE A 165 -7.20 3.13 -6.87
N THR A 166 -7.01 3.21 -5.55
CA THR A 166 -6.72 4.49 -4.89
C THR A 166 -5.29 4.95 -5.15
N GLN A 167 -4.31 4.03 -5.10
CA GLN A 167 -2.92 4.36 -5.38
C GLN A 167 -2.71 4.77 -6.85
N GLY A 168 -3.45 4.17 -7.79
CA GLY A 168 -3.47 4.57 -9.20
C GLY A 168 -4.34 5.80 -9.51
N GLY A 169 -5.02 6.39 -8.54
CA GLY A 169 -5.89 7.55 -8.76
C GLY A 169 -5.13 8.89 -8.89
N ASP A 170 -5.90 9.99 -8.83
CA ASP A 170 -5.43 11.39 -8.99
C ASP A 170 -4.38 11.87 -7.96
N THR A 171 -3.94 11.00 -7.04
CA THR A 171 -2.92 11.33 -6.03
C THR A 171 -1.50 11.24 -6.56
N LEU A 172 -1.30 10.49 -7.65
CA LEU A 172 -0.08 10.48 -8.44
C LEU A 172 -0.15 11.56 -9.54
N PRO A 173 0.99 11.98 -10.11
CA PRO A 173 1.02 12.99 -11.19
C PRO A 173 0.28 12.52 -12.44
N ILE A 174 0.01 11.21 -12.51
CA ILE A 174 -0.62 10.50 -13.61
C ILE A 174 -1.56 9.49 -12.97
N ALA A 175 -2.85 9.59 -13.27
CA ALA A 175 -3.79 8.53 -12.93
C ALA A 175 -3.45 7.28 -13.77
N VAL A 176 -3.18 6.17 -13.09
CA VAL A 176 -2.85 4.86 -13.67
C VAL A 176 -4.03 3.91 -13.48
N GLU A 177 -4.52 3.33 -14.58
CA GLU A 177 -5.55 2.30 -14.51
C GLU A 177 -4.88 0.94 -14.21
N VAL A 178 -5.18 0.35 -13.05
CA VAL A 178 -4.64 -0.97 -12.67
C VAL A 178 -5.55 -2.08 -13.19
N LEU A 179 -4.97 -3.00 -13.96
CA LEU A 179 -5.66 -4.14 -14.55
C LEU A 179 -5.09 -5.45 -14.01
N TYR A 180 -5.99 -6.43 -13.86
CA TYR A 180 -5.64 -7.79 -13.44
C TYR A 180 -6.02 -8.77 -14.56
N PRO A 181 -5.08 -9.57 -15.08
CA PRO A 181 -5.39 -10.58 -16.07
C PRO A 181 -6.32 -11.66 -15.49
N GLU A 182 -6.99 -12.43 -16.36
CA GLU A 182 -7.76 -13.59 -15.94
C GLU A 182 -6.85 -14.72 -15.43
N ASN A 183 -5.66 -14.84 -16.03
CA ASN A 183 -4.64 -15.82 -15.68
C ASN A 183 -3.45 -15.12 -14.99
N ASP A 184 -3.13 -15.52 -13.77
CA ASP A 184 -2.00 -14.97 -13.00
C ASP A 184 -0.62 -15.40 -13.54
N ASP A 185 -0.57 -16.31 -14.51
CA ASP A 185 0.65 -16.70 -15.22
C ASP A 185 0.80 -15.98 -16.57
N ASP A 186 0.09 -14.86 -16.77
CA ASP A 186 0.28 -14.01 -17.95
C ASP A 186 1.70 -13.40 -17.94
N PRO A 187 2.55 -13.68 -18.96
CA PRO A 187 3.90 -13.13 -19.02
C PRO A 187 3.94 -11.62 -19.27
N PHE A 188 2.80 -10.99 -19.59
CA PHE A 188 2.65 -9.55 -19.80
C PHE A 188 2.08 -8.85 -18.56
N ALA A 189 2.10 -9.51 -17.40
CA ALA A 189 1.70 -8.93 -16.13
C ALA A 189 2.90 -8.81 -15.20
N LEU A 190 3.01 -7.69 -14.48
CA LEU A 190 4.00 -7.52 -13.43
C LEU A 190 3.77 -8.58 -12.33
N CYS A 191 4.74 -9.49 -12.14
CA CYS A 191 4.64 -10.60 -11.21
C CYS A 191 5.97 -11.16 -10.62
N PRO A 192 7.03 -10.36 -10.34
CA PRO A 192 8.28 -10.88 -9.80
C PRO A 192 8.22 -11.13 -8.28
N LEU A 193 7.37 -12.07 -7.84
CA LEU A 193 7.05 -12.30 -6.42
C LEU A 193 8.26 -12.50 -5.48
N ASP A 194 9.40 -12.94 -6.02
CA ASP A 194 10.65 -13.14 -5.30
C ASP A 194 11.34 -11.83 -4.89
N GLU A 195 10.95 -10.71 -5.48
CA GLU A 195 11.45 -9.37 -5.13
C GLU A 195 10.67 -8.73 -3.96
N LEU A 196 9.56 -9.33 -3.53
CA LEU A 196 8.75 -8.81 -2.43
C LEU A 196 9.28 -9.25 -1.06
N GLU A 197 9.42 -8.29 -0.17
CA GLU A 197 9.69 -8.55 1.24
C GLU A 197 8.44 -9.01 1.96
N LYS A 198 8.58 -10.02 2.82
CA LYS A 198 7.48 -10.44 3.67
C LYS A 198 7.42 -9.56 4.91
N CYS A 199 6.19 -9.30 5.33
CA CYS A 199 5.89 -8.57 6.55
C CYS A 199 6.49 -9.24 7.81
N GLU A 200 6.55 -10.58 7.85
CA GLU A 200 7.11 -11.35 8.97
C GLU A 200 8.61 -11.12 9.18
N ASP A 201 9.34 -10.73 8.13
CA ASP A 201 10.79 -10.60 8.16
C ASP A 201 11.27 -9.19 8.56
N SER A 202 10.47 -8.16 8.25
CA SER A 202 10.91 -6.75 8.35
C SER A 202 10.05 -5.86 9.27
N CYS A 203 8.91 -6.33 9.79
CA CYS A 203 7.94 -5.47 10.50
C CYS A 203 7.66 -5.88 11.94
N ASP A 204 7.24 -4.90 12.75
CA ASP A 204 6.89 -5.13 14.15
C ASP A 204 5.54 -5.84 14.28
N CYS A 205 5.37 -6.62 15.36
CA CYS A 205 4.13 -7.35 15.66
C CYS A 205 2.87 -6.46 15.70
N LEU A 206 3.01 -5.17 16.05
CA LEU A 206 1.90 -4.21 16.06
C LEU A 206 1.37 -3.91 14.64
N THR A 207 2.27 -3.84 13.66
CA THR A 207 1.96 -3.54 12.25
C THR A 207 1.98 -4.79 11.37
N CYS A 208 2.28 -5.95 11.96
CA CYS A 208 2.30 -7.24 11.31
C CYS A 208 2.01 -8.39 12.30
N PRO A 209 0.75 -8.81 12.48
CA PRO A 209 0.40 -9.87 13.43
C PRO A 209 1.08 -11.22 13.16
N ILE A 210 1.50 -11.46 11.91
CA ILE A 210 2.22 -12.67 11.50
C ILE A 210 3.66 -12.66 12.02
N ALA A 211 4.26 -11.47 12.20
CA ALA A 211 5.60 -11.32 12.78
C ALA A 211 5.63 -11.66 14.29
N CYS A 212 4.47 -11.76 14.94
CA CYS A 212 4.39 -12.13 16.35
C CYS A 212 4.81 -13.59 16.54
N GLN A 213 5.92 -13.84 17.23
CA GLN A 213 6.27 -15.19 17.66
C GLN A 213 5.10 -15.77 18.48
N SER A 214 4.65 -16.96 18.11
CA SER A 214 3.62 -17.71 18.84
C SER A 214 4.15 -18.07 20.24
N GLY A 215 3.99 -17.19 21.23
CA GLY A 215 4.38 -17.45 22.62
C GLY A 215 5.05 -16.31 23.39
N GLN A 216 5.36 -15.18 22.75
CA GLN A 216 5.90 -14.00 23.46
C GLN A 216 4.89 -12.84 23.43
N MET A 217 3.67 -13.07 23.91
CA MET A 217 2.99 -11.93 24.53
C MET A 217 3.71 -11.73 25.86
N PRO A 218 4.42 -10.61 26.10
CA PRO A 218 4.79 -10.26 27.46
C PRO A 218 3.49 -10.33 28.28
N PRO A 219 3.54 -10.84 29.52
CA PRO A 219 2.35 -10.87 30.36
C PRO A 219 1.72 -9.48 30.27
N TYR A 220 0.45 -9.43 29.89
CA TYR A 220 -0.31 -8.20 29.74
C TYR A 220 -0.26 -7.46 31.07
N GLU A 221 0.75 -6.63 31.24
CA GLU A 221 0.93 -5.77 32.38
C GLU A 221 -0.03 -4.65 32.13
N ASN A 222 -1.20 -4.82 32.74
CA ASN A 222 -2.30 -3.91 32.65
C ASN A 222 -1.90 -2.64 33.40
N ASP A 223 -1.06 -1.82 32.78
CA ASP A 223 -0.58 -0.51 33.22
C ASP A 223 -1.70 0.54 33.21
N GLU A 224 -2.96 0.10 33.38
CA GLU A 224 -3.99 0.94 33.94
C GLU A 224 -3.54 1.35 35.34
N LYS A 225 -2.89 2.51 35.41
CA LYS A 225 -2.69 3.23 36.67
C LYS A 225 -4.07 3.43 37.29
N LYS A 226 -4.40 2.59 38.25
CA LYS A 226 -5.62 2.70 39.04
C LYS A 226 -5.34 3.61 40.23
N VAL A 227 -6.28 4.50 40.50
CA VAL A 227 -6.31 5.25 41.76
C VAL A 227 -7.35 4.54 42.63
N GLY A 228 -6.90 3.55 43.40
CA GLY A 228 -7.79 2.66 44.14
C GLY A 228 -8.62 1.75 43.21
N ALA A 229 -9.95 1.85 43.27
CA ALA A 229 -10.87 1.00 42.50
C ALA A 229 -11.27 1.57 41.12
N ILE A 230 -10.82 2.79 40.78
CA ILE A 230 -11.21 3.50 39.57
C ILE A 230 -10.01 3.77 38.66
N SER A 231 -10.24 3.82 37.34
CA SER A 231 -9.20 4.19 36.38
C SER A 231 -8.75 5.65 36.59
N GLN A 232 -7.48 5.95 36.33
CA GLN A 232 -6.94 7.30 36.44
C GLN A 232 -7.72 8.30 35.57
N PHE A 233 -8.17 7.91 34.37
CA PHE A 233 -9.00 8.75 33.51
C PHE A 233 -10.33 9.11 34.18
N ASN A 234 -11.03 8.12 34.74
CA ASN A 234 -12.31 8.34 35.43
C ASN A 234 -12.13 9.23 36.67
N PHE A 235 -11.03 9.06 37.41
CA PHE A 235 -10.71 9.92 38.55
C PHE A 235 -10.60 11.40 38.17
N TRP A 236 -9.82 11.72 37.13
CA TRP A 236 -9.66 13.10 36.67
C TRP A 236 -10.96 13.68 36.10
N MET A 237 -11.75 12.87 35.40
CA MET A 237 -13.08 13.28 34.92
C MET A 237 -14.02 13.64 36.07
N ILE A 238 -14.07 12.83 37.14
CA ILE A 238 -14.91 13.11 38.32
C ILE A 238 -14.48 14.40 39.01
N ILE A 239 -13.17 14.63 39.18
CA ILE A 239 -12.65 15.86 39.78
C ILE A 239 -13.03 17.07 38.91
N GLY A 240 -12.81 16.99 37.60
CA GLY A 240 -13.15 18.05 36.65
C GLY A 240 -14.64 18.41 36.68
N CYS A 241 -15.52 17.42 36.59
CA CYS A 241 -16.97 17.62 36.68
C CYS A 241 -17.39 18.23 38.03
N SER A 242 -16.78 17.79 39.14
CA SER A 242 -17.10 18.30 40.48
C SER A 242 -16.74 19.78 40.63
N LEU A 243 -15.56 20.20 40.12
CA LEU A 243 -15.13 21.60 40.15
C LEU A 243 -16.04 22.49 39.30
N ILE A 244 -16.41 22.03 38.09
CA ILE A 244 -17.34 22.75 37.22
C ILE A 244 -18.71 22.90 37.89
N GLY A 245 -19.22 21.83 38.51
CA GLY A 245 -20.48 21.86 39.25
C GLY A 245 -20.47 22.86 40.40
N ILE A 246 -19.40 22.90 41.19
CA ILE A 246 -19.25 23.88 42.29
C ILE A 246 -19.22 25.31 41.74
N MET A 247 -18.47 25.57 40.67
CA MET A 247 -18.44 26.88 40.02
C MET A 247 -19.83 27.32 39.54
N PHE A 248 -20.59 26.39 38.96
CA PHE A 248 -21.96 26.67 38.49
C PHE A 248 -22.91 27.01 39.65
N LEU A 249 -22.83 26.25 40.75
CA LEU A 249 -23.60 26.53 41.97
C LEU A 249 -23.25 27.90 42.58
N PHE A 250 -21.97 28.28 42.58
CA PHE A 250 -21.54 29.61 43.04
C PHE A 250 -22.12 30.74 42.18
N VAL A 251 -22.16 30.56 40.86
CA VAL A 251 -22.77 31.53 39.94
C VAL A 251 -24.27 31.67 40.20
N ILE A 252 -24.99 30.55 40.34
CA ILE A 252 -26.42 30.55 40.68
C ILE A 252 -26.66 31.24 42.02
N PHE A 253 -25.86 30.89 43.04
CA PHE A 253 -25.99 31.48 44.37
C PHE A 253 -25.76 32.99 44.33
N LYS A 254 -24.69 33.46 43.65
CA LYS A 254 -24.41 34.88 43.50
C LYS A 254 -25.55 35.61 42.76
N ARG A 255 -26.05 35.02 41.67
CA ARG A 255 -27.18 35.59 40.91
C ARG A 255 -28.46 35.66 41.75
N SER A 256 -28.71 34.65 42.58
CA SER A 256 -29.86 34.65 43.50
C SER A 256 -29.75 35.76 44.56
N GLN A 257 -28.55 35.99 45.10
CA GLN A 257 -28.28 37.06 46.06
C GLN A 257 -28.51 38.46 45.47
N GLU A 258 -28.09 38.69 44.22
CA GLU A 258 -28.32 39.95 43.50
C GLU A 258 -29.83 40.19 43.29
N PHE A 259 -30.57 39.17 42.86
CA PHE A 259 -32.02 39.27 42.70
C PHE A 259 -32.77 39.60 44.01
N PHE A 260 -32.33 39.01 45.15
CA PHE A 260 -32.89 39.36 46.46
C PHE A 260 -32.54 40.79 46.90
N LYS A 261 -31.36 41.30 46.54
CA LYS A 261 -30.99 42.70 46.80
C LYS A 261 -31.87 43.67 46.00
N GLU A 262 -32.11 43.39 44.72
CA GLU A 262 -33.00 44.22 43.87
C GLU A 262 -34.43 44.28 44.41
N LYS A 263 -34.99 43.14 44.86
CA LYS A 263 -36.33 43.13 45.47
C LYS A 263 -36.42 43.96 46.74
N LYS A 264 -35.38 43.99 47.58
CA LYS A 264 -35.37 44.82 48.80
C LYS A 264 -35.35 46.32 48.49
N LEU A 265 -34.73 46.76 47.39
CA LEU A 265 -34.69 48.17 46.97
C LEU A 265 -36.03 48.69 46.42
N GLN A 266 -36.91 47.82 45.92
CA GLN A 266 -38.23 48.21 45.41
C GLN A 266 -39.32 48.27 46.49
N THR A 267 -39.02 47.89 47.73
CA THR A 267 -40.01 47.82 48.84
C THR A 267 -39.86 48.98 49.84
N PHE A 268 -39.06 50.00 49.52
CA PHE A 268 -38.90 51.25 50.27
C PHE A 268 -39.26 52.44 49.36
#